data_AF-A0A6G8CHQ4-F1
#
_entry.id   AF-A0A6G8CHQ4-F1
#
_cell.length_a   1.000
_cell.length_b   1.000
_cell.length_c   1.000
_cell.angle_alpha   90.00
_cell.angle_beta   90.00
_cell.angle_gamma   90.00
#
_symmetry.space_group_name_H-M   'P 1'
#
loop_
_entity.id
_entity.type
_entity.pdbx_description
1 polymer ?
#
loop_
_entity_poly.entity_id
_entity_poly.type
_entity_poly.pdbx_seq_one_letter_code
_entity_poly.pdbx_strand_id
1 'polypeptide(L)'
;MAYRECVRHLWNSYFLRVNWVESEWDYREYFDDISRRLFEQTVVKQVSEGSSVEQTSTGFYPTIRVVPCLGPLGLEALWGKAQGTTTEWQVIQLKSAEHEFHFIDFFDWTVERTMDHQYCRVRLTKSQELAAYLGCDFLLESPHVQFFTSS
;
A
#
# COMPACT_ATOMS: atom_id res chain seq x y z
N MET A 1 -9.05 8.43 3.51
CA MET A 1 -9.10 9.33 2.33
C MET A 1 -8.23 10.58 2.48
N ALA A 2 -8.31 11.34 3.58
CA ALA A 2 -7.53 12.58 3.76
C ALA A 2 -6.00 12.43 3.56
N TYR A 3 -5.40 11.36 4.08
CA TYR A 3 -3.98 11.07 3.89
C TYR A 3 -3.58 10.94 2.41
N ARG A 4 -4.30 10.11 1.63
CA ARG A 4 -3.99 9.87 0.20
C ARG A 4 -4.04 11.17 -0.60
N GLU A 5 -5.07 11.99 -0.36
CA GLU A 5 -5.19 13.29 -1.01
C GLU A 5 -4.06 14.24 -0.62
N CYS A 6 -3.69 14.30 0.66
CA CYS A 6 -2.59 15.12 1.13
C CYS A 6 -1.26 14.76 0.46
N VAL A 7 -0.93 13.46 0.42
CA VAL A 7 0.31 12.97 -0.19
C VAL A 7 0.32 13.17 -1.70
N ARG A 8 -0.82 12.91 -2.37
CA ARG A 8 -1.00 13.22 -3.80
C ARG A 8 -0.77 14.70 -4.10
N HIS A 9 -1.36 15.59 -3.31
CA HIS A 9 -1.16 17.03 -3.45
C HIS A 9 0.29 17.44 -3.20
N LEU A 10 0.94 16.85 -2.19
CA LEU A 10 2.34 17.10 -1.89
C LEU A 10 3.23 16.74 -3.09
N TRP A 11 3.08 15.53 -3.64
CA TRP A 11 3.84 15.08 -4.80
C TRP A 11 3.61 16.00 -6.01
N ASN A 12 2.34 16.13 -6.41
CA ASN A 12 1.96 16.81 -7.66
C ASN A 12 2.27 18.31 -7.64
N SER A 13 2.32 18.95 -6.47
CA SER A 13 2.56 20.39 -6.35
C SER A 13 4.03 20.73 -6.12
N TYR A 14 4.74 19.93 -5.34
CA TYR A 14 6.09 20.29 -4.86
C TYR A 14 7.21 19.39 -5.37
N PHE A 15 6.93 18.14 -5.74
CA PHE A 15 7.94 17.20 -6.20
C PHE A 15 7.91 16.98 -7.72
N LEU A 16 6.75 17.12 -8.36
CA LEU A 16 6.64 16.91 -9.80
C LEU A 16 7.30 18.01 -10.65
N ARG A 17 7.50 19.22 -10.10
CA ARG A 17 7.89 20.42 -10.86
C ARG A 17 9.32 20.90 -10.64
N VAL A 18 10.09 20.21 -9.82
CA VAL A 18 11.49 20.61 -9.56
C VAL A 18 12.35 20.06 -10.68
N ASN A 19 13.28 20.88 -11.21
CA ASN A 19 14.19 20.47 -12.27
C ASN A 19 15.33 19.64 -11.65
N TRP A 20 15.18 18.32 -11.68
CA TRP A 20 16.01 17.35 -10.97
C TRP A 20 17.30 17.01 -11.74
N VAL A 21 18.20 17.98 -11.89
CA VAL A 21 19.40 17.80 -12.73
C VAL A 21 20.50 16.95 -12.07
N GLU A 22 20.48 16.70 -10.74
CA GLU A 22 21.63 16.07 -10.07
C GLU A 22 21.38 14.90 -9.08
N SER A 23 20.16 14.61 -8.59
CA SER A 23 19.95 13.43 -7.69
C SER A 23 18.50 12.96 -7.49
N GLU A 24 17.84 12.44 -8.54
CA GLU A 24 16.44 11.92 -8.44
C GLU A 24 16.21 10.89 -7.31
N TRP A 25 17.21 10.07 -6.97
CA TRP A 25 17.12 9.06 -5.92
C TRP A 25 16.94 9.64 -4.51
N ASP A 26 17.69 10.68 -4.15
CA ASP A 26 17.67 11.26 -2.79
C ASP A 26 16.33 11.93 -2.47
N TYR A 27 15.68 12.54 -3.48
CA TYR A 27 14.39 13.22 -3.29
C TYR A 27 13.23 12.24 -3.19
N ARG A 28 13.33 11.09 -3.85
CA ARG A 28 12.32 10.04 -3.71
C ARG A 28 12.32 9.48 -2.30
N GLU A 29 13.49 9.16 -1.78
CA GLU A 29 13.64 8.73 -0.39
C GLU A 29 13.13 9.80 0.59
N TYR A 30 13.40 11.08 0.30
CA TYR A 30 12.89 12.18 1.12
C TYR A 30 11.35 12.28 1.09
N PHE A 31 10.74 12.14 -0.08
CA PHE A 31 9.28 12.10 -0.22
C PHE A 31 8.67 10.89 0.49
N ASP A 32 9.28 9.72 0.34
CA ASP A 32 8.82 8.50 0.99
C ASP A 32 8.92 8.62 2.52
N ASP A 33 9.97 9.26 3.06
CA ASP A 33 10.09 9.57 4.49
C ASP A 33 9.00 10.53 4.96
N ILE A 34 8.73 11.61 4.22
CA ILE A 34 7.64 12.54 4.55
C ILE A 34 6.29 11.82 4.51
N SER A 35 6.03 11.04 3.46
CA SER A 35 4.78 10.31 3.28
C SER A 35 4.56 9.30 4.41
N ARG A 36 5.60 8.57 4.78
CA ARG A 36 5.59 7.66 5.94
C ARG A 36 5.27 8.39 7.24
N ARG A 37 5.96 9.51 7.52
CA ARG A 37 5.66 10.32 8.72
C ARG A 37 4.23 10.86 8.72
N LEU A 38 3.75 11.36 7.57
CA LEU A 38 2.37 11.81 7.43
C LEU A 38 1.39 10.66 7.71
N PHE A 39 1.66 9.47 7.19
CA PHE A 39 0.83 8.29 7.45
C PHE A 39 0.80 7.95 8.94
N GLU A 40 1.96 7.92 9.59
CA GLU A 40 2.08 7.63 11.00
C GLU A 40 1.31 8.66 11.87
N GLN A 41 1.44 9.95 11.56
CA GLN A 41 0.80 11.00 12.36
C GLN A 41 -0.70 11.13 12.10
N THR A 42 -1.16 10.86 10.86
CA THR A 42 -2.55 11.14 10.47
C THR A 42 -3.43 9.91 10.42
N VAL A 43 -2.87 8.73 10.16
CA VAL A 43 -3.64 7.47 10.10
C VAL A 43 -3.34 6.65 11.33
N VAL A 44 -2.08 6.25 11.54
CA VAL A 44 -1.70 5.34 12.63
C VAL A 44 -2.09 5.89 14.00
N LYS A 45 -1.64 7.11 14.35
CA LYS A 45 -1.93 7.68 15.68
C LYS A 45 -3.42 7.87 15.98
N GLN A 46 -4.23 8.15 14.97
CA GLN A 46 -5.68 8.30 15.14
C GLN A 46 -6.34 6.96 15.42
N VAL A 47 -5.83 5.92 14.76
CA VAL A 47 -6.33 4.56 14.83
C VAL A 47 -5.94 3.86 16.14
N SER A 48 -4.77 4.16 16.66
CA SER A 48 -4.18 3.48 17.81
C SER A 48 -4.40 4.20 19.14
N GLU A 49 -5.30 5.18 19.17
CA GLU A 49 -5.57 6.06 20.32
C GLU A 49 -4.29 6.69 20.91
N GLY A 50 -3.30 6.96 20.05
CA GLY A 50 -2.01 7.54 20.44
C GLY A 50 -0.88 6.53 20.69
N SER A 51 -1.12 5.23 20.58
CA SER A 51 -0.06 4.21 20.65
C SER A 51 0.76 4.16 19.36
N SER A 52 2.06 3.86 19.42
CA SER A 52 2.84 3.63 18.19
C SER A 52 2.43 2.29 17.57
N VAL A 53 1.86 2.29 16.36
CA VAL A 53 1.78 1.07 15.56
C VAL A 53 3.05 0.99 14.75
N GLU A 54 3.84 -0.05 15.02
CA GLU A 54 5.04 -0.35 14.26
C GLU A 54 4.73 -1.32 13.12
N GLN A 55 5.45 -1.15 12.01
CA GLN A 55 5.51 -2.19 11.00
C GLN A 55 6.20 -3.43 11.60
N THR A 56 5.76 -4.61 11.16
CA THR A 56 6.50 -5.85 11.46
C THR A 56 7.89 -5.81 10.84
N SER A 57 8.78 -6.71 11.28
CA SER A 57 10.09 -6.91 10.64
C SER A 57 10.00 -7.27 9.15
N THR A 58 8.83 -7.72 8.70
CA THR A 58 8.50 -8.03 7.30
C THR A 58 7.80 -6.90 6.55
N GLY A 59 7.63 -5.72 7.17
CA GLY A 59 7.25 -4.48 6.49
C GLY A 59 5.76 -4.19 6.35
N PHE A 60 4.87 -4.86 7.09
CA PHE A 60 3.42 -4.58 7.07
C PHE A 60 2.90 -4.14 8.44
N TYR A 61 1.78 -3.41 8.48
CA TYR A 61 1.13 -2.94 9.70
C TYR A 61 0.10 -3.96 10.21
N PRO A 62 0.37 -4.69 11.31
CA PRO A 62 -0.48 -5.79 11.75
C PRO A 62 -1.85 -5.32 12.28
N THR A 63 -1.97 -4.06 12.71
CA THR A 63 -3.24 -3.51 13.19
C THR A 63 -4.12 -2.95 12.09
N ILE A 64 -3.58 -2.73 10.88
CA ILE A 64 -4.31 -2.13 9.75
C ILE A 64 -4.68 -3.26 8.77
N ARG A 65 -5.87 -3.80 8.98
CA ARG A 65 -6.45 -4.83 8.11
C ARG A 65 -7.05 -4.18 6.87
N VAL A 66 -6.84 -4.81 5.72
CA VAL A 66 -7.40 -4.40 4.43
C VAL A 66 -8.33 -5.48 3.94
N VAL A 67 -9.54 -5.09 3.54
CA VAL A 67 -10.57 -6.01 3.02
C VAL A 67 -10.94 -5.56 1.61
N PRO A 68 -10.79 -6.42 0.59
CA PRO A 68 -11.21 -6.09 -0.77
C PRO A 68 -12.75 -6.04 -0.87
N CYS A 69 -13.25 -5.04 -1.59
CA CYS A 69 -14.67 -4.93 -1.95
C CYS A 69 -14.95 -5.79 -3.19
N LEU A 70 -15.33 -7.05 -2.97
CA LEU A 70 -15.60 -7.99 -4.06
C LEU A 70 -16.90 -7.65 -4.79
N GLY A 71 -16.82 -7.57 -6.12
CA GLY A 71 -18.00 -7.54 -6.98
C GLY A 71 -18.54 -8.95 -7.27
N PRO A 72 -19.62 -9.06 -8.07
CA PRO A 72 -20.20 -10.36 -8.45
C PRO A 72 -19.22 -11.31 -9.16
N LEU A 73 -18.18 -10.77 -9.81
CA LEU A 73 -17.13 -11.52 -10.50
C LEU A 73 -15.84 -11.65 -9.67
N GLY A 74 -15.87 -11.22 -8.41
CA GLY A 74 -14.68 -11.09 -7.58
C GLY A 74 -13.96 -9.75 -7.79
N LEU A 75 -12.66 -9.74 -7.49
CA LEU A 75 -11.77 -8.59 -7.69
C LEU A 75 -10.46 -9.06 -8.31
N GLU A 76 -10.00 -8.37 -9.36
CA GLU A 76 -8.67 -8.58 -9.91
C GLU A 76 -7.62 -7.96 -8.97
N ALA A 77 -6.58 -8.72 -8.66
CA ALA A 77 -5.45 -8.29 -7.87
C ALA A 77 -4.15 -8.66 -8.60
N LEU A 78 -3.04 -8.03 -8.23
CA LEU A 78 -1.71 -8.43 -8.67
C LEU A 78 -0.96 -9.03 -7.49
N TRP A 79 -0.46 -10.25 -7.62
CA TRP A 79 0.41 -10.86 -6.63
C TRP A 79 1.88 -10.71 -7.05
N GLY A 80 2.72 -10.32 -6.09
CA GLY A 80 4.16 -10.16 -6.27
C GLY A 80 4.90 -11.49 -6.10
N LYS A 81 5.44 -12.01 -7.20
CA LYS A 81 6.35 -13.15 -7.21
C LYS A 81 7.79 -12.65 -7.16
N ALA A 82 8.51 -13.01 -6.11
CA ALA A 82 9.93 -12.68 -6.00
C ALA A 82 10.74 -13.37 -7.10
N GLN A 83 11.51 -12.60 -7.87
CA GLN A 83 12.44 -13.07 -8.89
C GLN A 83 13.81 -12.44 -8.65
N GLY A 84 14.62 -13.03 -7.75
CA GLY A 84 15.91 -12.47 -7.37
C GLY A 84 15.75 -11.12 -6.67
N THR A 85 16.26 -10.04 -7.28
CA THR A 85 16.15 -8.67 -6.76
C THR A 85 14.93 -7.90 -7.28
N THR A 86 14.15 -8.49 -8.19
CA THR A 86 12.95 -7.87 -8.76
C THR A 86 11.69 -8.62 -8.32
N THR A 87 10.55 -7.95 -8.44
CA THR A 87 9.23 -8.56 -8.23
C THR A 87 8.50 -8.57 -9.56
N GLU A 88 8.13 -9.76 -10.01
CA GLU A 88 7.22 -9.92 -11.15
C GLU A 88 5.79 -9.94 -10.61
N TRP A 89 4.92 -9.14 -11.19
CA TRP A 89 3.53 -9.02 -10.76
C TRP A 89 2.61 -9.81 -11.67
N GLN A 90 1.86 -10.74 -11.09
CA GLN A 90 0.98 -11.64 -11.83
C GLN A 90 -0.48 -11.41 -11.42
N VAL A 91 -1.37 -11.41 -12.42
CA VAL A 91 -2.81 -11.23 -12.19
C VAL A 91 -3.38 -12.45 -11.48
N ILE A 92 -4.20 -12.19 -10.45
CA ILE A 92 -4.94 -13.20 -9.71
C ILE A 92 -6.36 -12.70 -9.40
N GLN A 93 -7.34 -13.60 -9.52
CA GLN A 93 -8.73 -13.28 -9.22
C GLN A 93 -9.06 -13.65 -7.77
N LEU A 94 -9.38 -12.65 -6.95
CA LEU A 94 -9.91 -12.87 -5.61
C LEU A 94 -11.42 -13.14 -5.71
N LYS A 95 -11.86 -14.30 -5.22
CA LYS A 95 -13.27 -14.72 -5.29
C LYS A 95 -13.95 -14.79 -3.93
N SER A 96 -13.16 -14.77 -2.85
CA SER A 96 -13.65 -14.88 -1.48
C SER A 96 -13.17 -13.70 -0.63
N ALA A 97 -14.03 -13.26 0.28
CA ALA A 97 -13.68 -12.23 1.27
C ALA A 97 -12.96 -12.82 2.50
N GLU A 98 -12.72 -14.14 2.53
CA GLU A 98 -12.08 -14.86 3.63
C GLU A 98 -10.54 -14.73 3.63
N HIS A 99 -10.01 -13.76 2.89
CA HIS A 99 -8.59 -13.42 2.90
C HIS A 99 -8.33 -12.33 3.93
N GLU A 100 -7.28 -12.52 4.73
CA GLU A 100 -6.79 -11.51 5.66
C GLU A 100 -5.57 -10.84 5.04
N PHE A 101 -5.74 -9.58 4.67
CA PHE A 101 -4.68 -8.73 4.17
C PHE A 101 -4.33 -7.65 5.19
N HIS A 102 -3.06 -7.29 5.27
CA HIS A 102 -2.60 -6.17 6.08
C HIS A 102 -1.88 -5.14 5.22
N PHE A 103 -2.09 -3.88 5.58
CA PHE A 103 -1.55 -2.74 4.84
C PHE A 103 -0.01 -2.69 4.91
N ILE A 104 0.62 -2.37 3.79
CA ILE A 104 2.06 -2.06 3.70
C ILE A 104 2.22 -0.57 3.41
N ASP A 105 1.80 -0.16 2.22
CA ASP A 105 1.89 1.21 1.71
C ASP A 105 0.86 1.44 0.58
N PHE A 106 0.84 2.68 0.07
CA PHE A 106 0.23 2.95 -1.22
C PHE A 106 1.30 2.91 -2.29
N PHE A 107 0.94 2.32 -3.42
CA PHE A 107 1.84 2.02 -4.52
C PHE A 107 1.35 2.66 -5.82
N ASP A 108 2.31 3.09 -6.64
CA ASP A 108 2.10 3.61 -7.98
C ASP A 108 3.21 3.10 -8.89
N TRP A 109 2.89 2.75 -10.13
CA TRP A 109 3.87 2.25 -11.10
C TRP A 109 4.77 3.36 -11.63
N THR A 110 4.23 4.58 -11.70
CA THR A 110 4.92 5.69 -12.33
C THR A 110 5.30 6.70 -11.28
N VAL A 111 6.59 7.00 -11.21
CA VAL A 111 7.13 8.07 -10.38
C VAL A 111 7.39 9.34 -11.20
N GLU A 112 7.48 9.25 -12.53
CA GLU A 112 7.76 10.39 -13.41
C GLU A 112 6.53 11.25 -13.74
N ARG A 113 5.35 10.86 -13.22
CA ARG A 113 4.06 11.49 -13.53
C ARG A 113 3.33 11.87 -12.25
N THR A 114 2.12 12.38 -12.42
CA THR A 114 1.20 12.57 -11.31
C THR A 114 1.03 11.27 -10.55
N MET A 115 1.19 11.34 -9.24
CA MET A 115 1.00 10.22 -8.33
C MET A 115 -0.47 10.13 -7.97
N ASP A 116 -1.10 8.98 -8.19
CA ASP A 116 -2.51 8.77 -7.91
C ASP A 116 -2.75 7.72 -6.82
N HIS A 117 -1.67 7.05 -6.36
CA HIS A 117 -1.75 5.96 -5.39
C HIS A 117 -2.78 4.93 -5.87
N GLN A 118 -2.64 4.50 -7.13
CA GLN A 118 -3.61 3.62 -7.79
C GLN A 118 -3.82 2.34 -6.98
N TYR A 119 -2.76 1.83 -6.36
CA TYR A 119 -2.79 0.57 -5.63
C TYR A 119 -2.56 0.76 -4.13
N CYS A 120 -3.21 -0.11 -3.37
CA CYS A 120 -2.90 -0.40 -1.99
C CYS A 120 -2.06 -1.69 -1.98
N ARG A 121 -0.81 -1.59 -1.53
CA ARG A 121 0.05 -2.77 -1.35
C ARG A 121 -0.27 -3.41 -0.02
N VAL A 122 -0.47 -4.71 -0.04
CA VAL A 122 -0.87 -5.48 1.14
C VAL A 122 -0.13 -6.80 1.24
N ARG A 123 0.00 -7.30 2.47
CA ARG A 123 0.53 -8.64 2.78
C ARG A 123 -0.62 -9.61 3.01
N LEU A 124 -0.63 -10.77 2.37
CA LEU A 124 -1.57 -11.84 2.72
C LEU A 124 -1.08 -12.57 3.98
N THR A 125 -1.84 -12.53 5.06
CA THR A 125 -1.47 -13.18 6.35
C THR A 125 -2.29 -14.41 6.65
N LYS A 126 -3.51 -14.52 6.09
CA LYS A 126 -4.38 -15.68 6.27
C LYS A 126 -5.28 -15.90 5.06
N SER A 127 -5.34 -17.14 4.58
CA SER A 127 -6.27 -17.59 3.55
C SER A 127 -6.26 -19.10 3.49
N GLN A 128 -7.44 -19.71 3.33
CA GLN A 128 -7.54 -21.14 3.03
C GLN A 128 -7.40 -21.41 1.52
N GLU A 129 -8.06 -20.59 0.69
CA GLU A 129 -8.03 -20.70 -0.78
C GLU A 129 -6.65 -20.39 -1.36
N LEU A 130 -5.96 -19.39 -0.79
CA LEU A 130 -4.68 -18.88 -1.26
C LEU A 130 -3.53 -19.26 -0.33
N ALA A 131 -3.59 -20.44 0.28
CA ALA A 131 -2.60 -20.90 1.27
C ALA A 131 -1.15 -20.88 0.73
N ALA A 132 -0.94 -21.12 -0.57
CA ALA A 132 0.37 -21.06 -1.21
C ALA A 132 0.97 -19.65 -1.31
N TYR A 133 0.15 -18.60 -1.11
CA TYR A 133 0.53 -17.19 -1.26
C TYR A 133 0.67 -16.48 0.09
N LEU A 134 0.60 -17.21 1.21
CA LEU A 134 0.78 -16.64 2.54
C LEU A 134 2.16 -15.98 2.66
N GLY A 135 2.18 -14.77 3.20
CA GLY A 135 3.38 -13.94 3.31
C GLY A 135 3.79 -13.21 2.03
N CYS A 136 3.08 -13.42 0.92
CA CYS A 136 3.31 -12.67 -0.32
C CYS A 136 2.61 -11.30 -0.33
N ASP A 137 3.13 -10.42 -1.17
CA ASP A 137 2.56 -9.10 -1.42
C ASP A 137 1.52 -9.14 -2.54
N PHE A 138 0.51 -8.29 -2.39
CA PHE A 138 -0.54 -8.07 -3.36
C PHE A 138 -0.72 -6.56 -3.59
N LEU A 139 -1.10 -6.19 -4.81
CA LEU A 139 -1.63 -4.88 -5.15
C LEU A 139 -3.11 -5.02 -5.39
N LEU A 140 -3.88 -4.26 -4.61
CA LEU A 140 -5.32 -4.12 -4.76
C LEU A 140 -5.60 -2.69 -5.21
N GLU A 141 -6.53 -2.48 -6.13
CA GLU A 141 -6.89 -1.11 -6.51
C GLU A 141 -7.47 -0.35 -5.31
N SER A 142 -6.90 0.82 -5.03
CA SER A 142 -7.25 1.64 -3.86
C SER A 142 -8.75 1.97 -3.74
N PRO A 143 -9.50 2.23 -4.83
CA PRO A 143 -10.95 2.44 -4.75
C PRO A 143 -11.75 1.20 -4.33
N HIS A 144 -11.17 0.00 -4.45
CA HIS A 144 -11.82 -1.28 -4.23
C HIS A 144 -11.38 -1.96 -2.93
N VAL A 145 -10.89 -1.20 -1.95
CA VAL A 145 -10.52 -1.71 -0.63
C VAL A 145 -11.10 -0.89 0.51
N GLN A 146 -11.33 -1.56 1.63
CA GLN A 146 -11.71 -0.97 2.91
C GLN A 146 -10.63 -1.25 3.95
N PHE A 147 -10.42 -0.27 4.83
CA PHE A 147 -9.44 -0.34 5.89
C PHE A 147 -10.16 -0.49 7.22
N PHE A 148 -9.70 -1.44 8.03
CA PHE A 148 -10.20 -1.72 9.36
C PHE A 148 -9.03 -1.76 10.33
N THR A 149 -9.31 -1.38 11.56
CA THR A 149 -8.27 -1.29 12.56
C THR A 149 -8.68 -2.10 13.76
N SER A 150 -7.81 -3.00 14.19
CA SER A 150 -8.05 -3.79 15.40
C SER A 150 -7.87 -2.90 16.61
N SER A 151 -8.96 -2.64 17.35
CA SER A 151 -8.95 -2.04 18.67
C SER A 151 -8.33 -2.97 19.71
#